data_AF-A0AAD5M704-F1
#
_entry.id   AF-A0AAD5M704-F1
#
_cell.length_a   1.000
_cell.length_b   1.000
_cell.length_c   1.000
_cell.angle_alpha   90.00
_cell.angle_beta   90.00
_cell.angle_gamma   90.00
#
_symmetry.space_group_name_H-M   'P 1'
#
loop_
_entity.id
_entity.type
_entity.pdbx_description
1 polymer ?
#
loop_
_entity_poly.entity_id
_entity_poly.type
_entity_poly.pdbx_seq_one_letter_code
_entity_poly.pdbx_strand_id
1 'polypeptide(L)'
;MEDIKQDGSNRRKRQAYRGSKYPNKLWTNYQVGNALHEIGHALGFFHTQSRHDRDNFITLHPENYQDGWLSQFRKISEDVNHNYGLTYDYGSVMHYGALRLA
;
A
#
# COMPACT_ATOMS: atom_id res chain seq x y z
N MET A 1 4.69 6.58 24.39
CA MET A 1 4.14 6.55 23.03
C MET A 1 3.09 7.64 23.02
N GLU A 2 3.38 8.77 22.39
CA GLU A 2 2.43 9.90 22.38
C GLU A 2 1.61 9.85 21.09
N ASP A 3 0.30 9.77 21.26
CA ASP A 3 -0.68 9.78 20.18
C ASP A 3 -0.72 11.16 19.52
N ILE A 4 -0.52 11.17 18.19
CA ILE A 4 -0.67 12.36 17.38
C ILE A 4 -2.17 12.73 17.34
N LYS A 5 -2.52 13.81 18.03
CA LYS A 5 -3.87 14.41 17.96
C LYS A 5 -4.19 14.83 16.54
N GLN A 6 -5.39 14.49 16.09
CA GLN A 6 -5.92 14.78 14.77
C GLN A 6 -6.21 16.29 14.66
N ASP A 7 -5.24 17.05 14.13
CA ASP A 7 -5.43 18.45 13.72
C ASP A 7 -6.29 18.47 12.45
N GLY A 8 -7.48 19.07 12.56
CA GLY A 8 -8.56 19.21 11.57
C GLY A 8 -8.18 20.04 10.33
N SER A 9 -7.05 19.70 9.71
CA SER A 9 -6.55 20.32 8.51
C SER A 9 -7.09 19.63 7.25
N ASN A 10 -7.65 20.43 6.33
CA ASN A 10 -8.03 20.07 4.96
C ASN A 10 -6.79 19.73 4.08
N ARG A 11 -5.95 18.78 4.51
CA ARG A 11 -4.79 18.33 3.72
C ARG A 11 -5.27 17.43 2.59
N ARG A 12 -5.29 17.98 1.37
CA ARG A 12 -5.42 17.22 0.12
C ARG A 12 -4.46 16.02 0.15
N LYS A 13 -4.99 14.82 -0.12
CA LYS A 13 -4.27 13.53 -0.19
C LYS A 13 -2.91 13.74 -0.89
N ARG A 14 -1.83 13.81 -0.10
CA ARG A 14 -0.48 13.93 -0.66
C ARG A 14 0.01 12.53 -0.97
N GLN A 15 0.03 12.22 -2.26
CA GLN A 15 0.87 11.18 -2.82
C GLN A 15 2.28 11.34 -2.26
N ALA A 16 2.89 10.25 -1.80
CA ALA A 16 4.27 10.24 -1.34
C ALA A 16 5.18 10.65 -2.51
N TYR A 17 5.55 11.93 -2.56
CA TYR A 17 6.47 12.47 -3.55
C TYR A 17 7.89 11.97 -3.24
N ARG A 18 8.39 11.07 -4.08
CA ARG A 18 9.74 10.51 -4.05
C ARG A 18 10.74 11.56 -4.56
N GLY A 19 11.07 12.54 -3.71
CA GLY A 19 12.07 13.59 -4.00
C GLY A 19 13.49 13.21 -3.57
N SER A 20 14.50 13.91 -4.12
CA SER A 20 15.94 13.66 -3.85
C SER A 20 16.39 13.89 -2.40
N LYS A 21 15.51 14.45 -1.55
CA LYS A 21 15.75 14.67 -0.12
C LYS A 21 15.52 13.42 0.73
N TYR A 22 14.93 12.37 0.16
CA TYR A 22 14.85 11.06 0.80
C TYR A 22 16.09 10.23 0.41
N PRO A 23 16.98 9.90 1.36
CA PRO A 23 18.17 9.11 1.04
C PRO A 23 17.74 7.75 0.46
N ASN A 24 18.49 7.25 -0.53
CA ASN A 24 18.36 5.90 -1.12
C ASN A 24 18.61 4.82 -0.06
N LYS A 25 17.71 4.67 0.91
CA LYS A 25 17.85 3.71 1.98
C LYS A 25 16.70 2.72 1.91
N LEU A 26 17.10 1.46 1.76
CA LEU A 26 16.30 0.22 1.77
C LEU A 26 15.44 -0.05 0.54
N TRP A 27 14.82 0.95 -0.08
CA TRP A 27 13.86 0.74 -1.19
C TRP A 27 14.47 0.67 -2.60
N THR A 28 15.77 0.95 -2.73
CA THR A 28 16.49 0.85 -4.03
C THR A 28 17.07 -0.53 -4.30
N ASN A 29 17.14 -1.40 -3.30
CA ASN A 29 17.58 -2.78 -3.50
C ASN A 29 16.36 -3.67 -3.73
N TYR A 30 15.97 -3.79 -5.00
CA TYR A 30 14.78 -4.53 -5.45
C TYR A 30 14.72 -5.95 -4.85
N GLN A 31 15.88 -6.57 -4.63
CA GLN A 31 15.99 -7.91 -4.07
C GLN A 31 15.62 -7.97 -2.59
N VAL A 32 16.03 -6.99 -1.78
CA VAL A 32 15.71 -6.95 -0.34
C VAL A 32 14.24 -6.61 -0.13
N GLY A 33 13.71 -5.64 -0.89
CA GLY A 33 12.29 -5.29 -0.84
C GLY A 33 11.40 -6.47 -1.22
N ASN A 34 11.76 -7.22 -2.27
CA ASN A 34 11.01 -8.41 -2.67
C ASN A 34 11.11 -9.52 -1.62
N ALA A 35 12.31 -9.80 -1.08
CA ALA A 35 12.45 -10.80 -0.02
C ALA A 35 11.58 -10.45 1.19
N LEU A 36 11.54 -9.19 1.61
CA LEU A 36 10.67 -8.71 2.68
C LEU A 36 9.17 -8.83 2.33
N HIS A 37 8.79 -8.57 1.08
CA HIS A 37 7.41 -8.75 0.60
C HIS A 37 6.96 -10.21 0.74
N GLU A 38 7.77 -11.15 0.27
CA GLU A 38 7.45 -12.57 0.32
C GLU A 38 7.47 -13.12 1.75
N ILE A 39 8.39 -12.63 2.60
CA ILE A 39 8.36 -12.93 4.04
C ILE A 39 7.05 -12.40 4.66
N GLY A 40 6.60 -11.21 4.26
CA GLY A 40 5.32 -10.66 4.70
C GLY A 40 4.15 -11.59 4.35
N HIS A 41 4.12 -12.11 3.12
CA HIS A 41 3.14 -13.13 2.73
C HIS A 41 3.23 -14.41 3.55
N ALA A 42 4.44 -14.91 3.83
CA ALA A 42 4.65 -16.09 4.66
C ALA A 42 4.16 -15.90 6.10
N LEU A 43 4.19 -14.66 6.62
CA LEU A 43 3.63 -14.29 7.93
C LEU A 43 2.12 -14.06 7.91
N GLY A 44 1.47 -14.13 6.74
CA GLY A 44 0.03 -13.96 6.58
C GLY A 44 -0.41 -12.54 6.21
N PHE A 45 0.52 -11.65 5.83
CA PHE A 45 0.14 -10.34 5.33
C PHE A 45 -0.34 -10.40 3.88
N PHE A 46 -1.45 -9.71 3.63
CA PHE A 46 -1.96 -9.50 2.28
C PHE A 46 -1.47 -8.18 1.71
N HIS A 47 -1.67 -8.00 0.40
CA HIS A 47 -1.35 -6.74 -0.24
C HIS A 47 -2.13 -5.58 0.37
N THR A 48 -1.47 -4.44 0.52
CA THR A 48 -2.07 -3.27 1.15
C THR A 48 -3.22 -2.70 0.30
N GLN A 49 -3.11 -2.73 -1.03
CA GLN A 49 -4.21 -2.38 -1.93
C GLN A 49 -5.37 -3.39 -1.95
N SER A 50 -5.29 -4.48 -1.20
CA SER A 50 -6.38 -5.45 -1.06
C SER A 50 -7.16 -5.27 0.24
N ARG A 51 -6.80 -4.28 1.09
CA ARG A 51 -7.56 -3.96 2.30
C ARG A 51 -9.04 -3.67 2.00
N HIS A 52 -9.92 -4.04 2.92
CA HIS A 52 -11.36 -3.80 2.83
C HIS A 52 -11.70 -2.30 2.75
N ASP A 53 -10.89 -1.43 3.38
CA ASP A 53 -11.08 0.02 3.48
C ASP A 53 -10.29 0.83 2.45
N ARG A 54 -9.59 0.19 1.50
CA ARG A 54 -8.66 0.86 0.57
C ARG A 54 -9.31 1.99 -0.23
N ASP A 55 -10.60 1.91 -0.53
CA ASP A 55 -11.29 2.83 -1.44
C ASP A 55 -11.44 4.23 -0.80
N ASN A 56 -11.22 4.34 0.51
CA ASN A 56 -11.07 5.62 1.21
C ASN A 56 -9.73 6.31 0.92
N PHE A 57 -8.71 5.56 0.47
CA PHE A 57 -7.32 5.98 0.38
C PHE A 57 -6.80 6.03 -1.06
N ILE A 58 -7.17 5.08 -1.89
CA ILE A 58 -6.74 4.96 -3.29
C ILE A 58 -7.93 4.84 -4.23
N THR A 59 -7.74 5.30 -5.47
CA THR A 59 -8.66 5.03 -6.58
C THR A 59 -7.98 4.08 -7.54
N LEU A 60 -8.74 3.06 -7.92
CA LEU A 60 -8.37 2.05 -8.88
C LEU A 60 -8.96 2.44 -10.24
N HIS A 61 -8.18 2.30 -11.31
CA HIS A 61 -8.56 2.65 -12.68
C HIS A 61 -8.59 1.38 -13.55
N PRO A 62 -9.68 0.59 -13.52
CA PRO A 62 -9.76 -0.69 -14.21
C PRO A 62 -9.53 -0.63 -15.72
N GLU A 63 -9.82 0.53 -16.33
CA GLU A 63 -9.54 0.83 -17.72
C GLU A 63 -8.06 0.73 -18.11
N ASN A 64 -7.16 0.83 -17.13
CA ASN A 64 -5.71 0.75 -17.33
C ASN A 64 -5.14 -0.65 -17.00
N TYR A 65 -5.99 -1.63 -16.67
CA TYR A 65 -5.52 -2.95 -16.29
C TYR A 65 -5.20 -3.78 -17.53
N GLN A 66 -4.15 -4.60 -17.41
CA GLN A 66 -3.90 -5.65 -18.37
C GLN A 66 -5.01 -6.71 -18.30
N ASP A 67 -5.34 -7.31 -19.44
CA ASP A 67 -6.37 -8.34 -19.51
C ASP A 67 -6.09 -9.49 -18.52
N GLY A 68 -7.09 -9.85 -17.73
CA GLY A 68 -6.99 -10.89 -16.69
C GLY A 68 -6.51 -10.40 -15.31
N TRP A 69 -6.07 -9.15 -15.16
CA TRP A 69 -5.49 -8.65 -13.90
C TRP A 69 -6.52 -8.16 -12.88
N LEU A 70 -7.80 -8.03 -13.24
CA LEU A 70 -8.86 -7.58 -12.33
C LEU A 70 -8.89 -8.35 -11.00
N SER A 71 -8.58 -9.65 -11.04
CA SER A 71 -8.53 -10.50 -9.85
C SER A 71 -7.46 -10.07 -8.83
N GLN A 72 -6.35 -9.49 -9.29
CA GLN A 72 -5.22 -9.02 -8.47
C GLN A 72 -5.56 -7.80 -7.62
N PHE A 73 -6.64 -7.11 -7.96
CA PHE A 73 -7.11 -5.92 -7.25
C PHE A 73 -8.41 -6.17 -6.46
N ARG A 74 -8.76 -7.43 -6.18
CA ARG A 74 -9.91 -7.75 -5.34
C ARG A 74 -9.66 -7.35 -3.89
N LYS A 75 -10.69 -6.83 -3.23
CA LYS A 75 -10.66 -6.59 -1.78
C LYS A 75 -10.72 -7.92 -1.05
N ILE A 76 -10.06 -7.96 0.10
CA ILE A 76 -10.17 -9.00 1.10
C ILE A 76 -11.10 -8.47 2.20
N SER A 77 -11.98 -9.32 2.72
CA SER A 77 -12.92 -8.93 3.77
C SER A 77 -12.21 -8.62 5.08
N GLU A 78 -12.87 -7.84 5.94
CA GLU A 78 -12.35 -7.50 7.26
C GLU A 78 -12.16 -8.74 8.16
N ASP A 79 -13.03 -9.74 8.04
CA ASP A 79 -12.92 -11.02 8.77
C ASP A 79 -11.63 -11.79 8.45
N VAL A 80 -11.11 -11.62 7.22
CA VAL A 80 -9.89 -12.30 6.76
C VAL A 80 -8.65 -11.43 6.97
N ASN A 81 -8.80 -10.11 6.88
CA ASN A 81 -7.71 -9.16 7.04
C ASN A 81 -8.17 -7.93 7.84
N HIS A 82 -7.97 -8.01 9.15
CA HIS A 82 -8.24 -6.93 10.09
C HIS A 82 -7.06 -5.96 10.14
N ASN A 83 -7.32 -4.66 10.09
CA ASN A 83 -6.28 -3.62 10.07
C ASN A 83 -5.80 -3.22 11.48
N TYR A 84 -6.41 -3.76 12.54
CA TYR A 84 -6.10 -3.48 13.95
C TYR A 84 -6.14 -1.98 14.31
N GLY A 85 -6.98 -1.21 13.63
CA GLY A 85 -7.07 0.24 13.81
C GLY A 85 -5.91 1.02 13.18
N LEU A 86 -5.02 0.36 12.44
CA LEU A 86 -3.92 1.02 11.73
C LEU A 86 -4.41 1.69 10.45
N THR A 87 -3.95 2.93 10.25
CA THR A 87 -4.23 3.69 9.03
C THR A 87 -3.58 3.05 7.80
N TYR A 88 -4.02 3.44 6.61
CA TYR A 88 -3.48 2.95 5.35
C TYR A 88 -2.05 3.46 5.10
N ASP A 89 -1.11 2.55 4.83
CA ASP A 89 0.30 2.89 4.57
C ASP A 89 0.61 2.79 3.06
N TYR A 90 0.75 3.95 2.41
CA TYR A 90 1.15 4.04 1.00
C TYR A 90 2.59 3.60 0.74
N GLY A 91 3.45 3.59 1.76
CA GLY A 91 4.85 3.17 1.70
C GLY A 91 5.06 1.73 2.11
N SER A 92 4.00 0.97 2.37
CA SER A 92 4.08 -0.42 2.80
C SER A 92 4.82 -1.27 1.77
N VAL A 93 5.68 -2.19 2.24
CA VAL A 93 6.36 -3.17 1.37
C VAL A 93 5.35 -4.09 0.69
N MET A 94 4.15 -4.21 1.25
CA MET A 94 3.03 -4.99 0.71
C MET A 94 2.14 -4.18 -0.26
N HIS A 95 2.43 -2.91 -0.51
CA HIS A 95 1.66 -2.08 -1.44
C HIS A 95 2.22 -2.19 -2.85
N TYR A 96 1.38 -2.47 -3.85
CA TYR A 96 1.80 -2.41 -5.25
C TYR A 96 2.24 -1.00 -5.65
N GLY A 97 3.31 -0.90 -6.44
CA GLY A 97 3.70 0.36 -7.06
C GLY A 97 2.58 0.91 -7.95
N ALA A 98 2.40 2.23 -7.96
CA ALA A 98 1.36 2.92 -8.74
C ALA A 98 1.47 2.68 -10.25
N LEU A 99 2.67 2.35 -10.73
CA LEU A 99 2.97 1.97 -12.11
C LEU A 99 3.58 0.58 -12.10
N ARG A 100 2.78 -0.45 -11.80
CA ARG A 100 3.12 -1.81 -12.22
C ARG A 100 2.59 -2.01 -13.63
N LEU A 101 3.23 -1.34 -14.59
CA LEU A 101 3.18 -1.76 -15.99
C LEU A 101 4.13 -2.96 -16.06
N ALA A 102 3.60 -4.15 -16.39
CA ALA A 102 4.44 -5.26 -16.79
C ALA A 102 5.19 -4.91 -18.08
#